data_AF-B4D2Z2-F1
#
_entry.id   AF-B4D2Z2-F1
#
_cell.length_a   1.000
_cell.length_b   1.000
_cell.length_c   1.000
_cell.angle_alpha   90.00
_cell.angle_beta   90.00
_cell.angle_gamma   90.00
#
_symmetry.space_group_name_H-M   'P 1'
#
loop_
_entity.id
_entity.type
_entity.pdbx_description
1 polymer ?
#
loop_
_entity_poly.entity_id
_entity_poly.type
_entity_poly.pdbx_seq_one_letter_code
_entity_poly.pdbx_strand_id
1 'polypeptide(L)'
;MLNDPKAERFITDFTDQWLDLRELDLTSPDKKLYPEFHPILRDAMPAETRAFFRELLVHNLPVRNVVHADFAMLNQRLAELYGIKDVSGCEVRKVSLPAGCERGGLLTQAAVLKVTANGTTTSPVKRGAWVMRKILGQPPQPPPPLVPAVEPDISGVTTIRAQLEKHRSDPVCAGLPRQDRSRRPRAGELRCHRWMA
;
A
#
# COMPACT_ATOMS: atom_id res chain seq x y z
N MET A 1 -5.49 -8.43 -29.29
CA MET A 1 -5.38 -7.26 -28.39
C MET A 1 -4.69 -7.58 -27.07
N LEU A 2 -5.08 -8.60 -26.29
CA LEU A 2 -4.37 -8.94 -25.02
C LEU A 2 -3.18 -9.91 -25.19
N ASN A 3 -3.17 -10.73 -26.25
CA ASN A 3 -2.04 -11.62 -26.56
C ASN A 3 -0.91 -10.92 -27.34
N ASP A 4 -1.03 -9.60 -27.57
CA ASP A 4 0.00 -8.82 -28.26
C ASP A 4 1.07 -8.40 -27.23
N PRO A 5 2.39 -8.48 -27.55
CA PRO A 5 3.45 -8.00 -26.67
C PRO A 5 3.25 -6.56 -26.15
N LYS A 6 2.52 -5.72 -26.89
CA LYS A 6 2.15 -4.36 -26.46
C LYS A 6 1.26 -4.33 -25.20
N ALA A 7 0.54 -5.40 -24.89
CA ALA A 7 -0.28 -5.50 -23.69
C ALA A 7 0.56 -5.44 -22.41
N GLU A 8 1.76 -6.06 -22.41
CA GLU A 8 2.68 -6.02 -21.26
C GLU A 8 3.22 -4.60 -21.02
N ARG A 9 3.49 -3.87 -22.11
CA ARG A 9 3.87 -2.45 -22.02
C ARG A 9 2.74 -1.61 -21.43
N PHE A 10 1.50 -1.82 -21.87
CA PHE A 10 0.34 -1.15 -21.29
C PHE A 10 0.20 -1.42 -19.80
N ILE A 11 0.27 -2.68 -19.36
CA ILE A 11 0.20 -3.06 -17.94
C ILE A 11 1.26 -2.32 -17.13
N THR A 12 2.50 -2.34 -17.61
CA THR A 12 3.63 -1.67 -16.96
C THR A 12 3.38 -0.16 -16.85
N ASP A 13 3.16 0.52 -17.98
CA ASP A 13 3.01 1.98 -18.01
C ASP A 13 1.76 2.46 -17.25
N PHE A 14 0.65 1.71 -17.34
CA PHE A 14 -0.60 2.04 -16.67
C PHE A 14 -0.46 1.92 -15.14
N THR A 15 0.02 0.78 -14.65
CA THR A 15 0.18 0.57 -13.19
C THR A 15 1.22 1.52 -12.60
N ASP A 16 2.30 1.80 -13.32
CA ASP A 16 3.35 2.73 -12.88
C ASP A 16 2.83 4.15 -12.68
N GLN A 17 1.96 4.63 -13.57
CA GLN A 17 1.35 5.96 -13.47
C GLN A 17 0.16 5.99 -12.50
N TRP A 18 -0.67 4.95 -12.53
CA TRP A 18 -1.84 4.88 -11.67
C TRP A 18 -1.43 4.79 -10.21
N LEU A 19 -0.48 3.92 -9.86
CA LEU A 19 -0.16 3.60 -8.48
C LEU A 19 1.14 4.27 -7.99
N ASP A 20 1.70 5.17 -8.79
CA ASP A 20 2.95 5.90 -8.52
C ASP A 20 4.14 4.96 -8.28
N LEU A 21 4.20 3.80 -8.96
CA LEU A 21 5.28 2.81 -8.75
C LEU A 21 6.65 3.34 -9.15
N ARG A 22 6.70 4.39 -9.98
CA ARG A 22 7.95 5.09 -10.35
C ARG A 22 8.54 5.86 -9.17
N GLU A 23 7.74 6.17 -8.16
CA GLU A 23 8.16 6.87 -6.94
C GLU A 23 8.75 5.91 -5.89
N LEU A 24 8.85 4.62 -6.21
CA LEU A 24 9.37 3.59 -5.32
C LEU A 24 10.86 3.80 -4.97
N ASP A 25 11.59 4.70 -5.61
CA ASP A 25 12.96 5.07 -5.20
C ASP A 25 13.09 6.43 -4.52
N LEU A 26 12.01 7.23 -4.43
CA LEU A 26 12.07 8.56 -3.80
C LEU A 26 12.47 8.51 -2.33
N THR A 27 12.22 7.38 -1.68
CA THR A 27 12.61 7.11 -0.30
C THR A 27 13.28 5.75 -0.23
N SER A 28 14.30 5.62 0.60
CA SER A 28 14.89 4.32 0.93
C SER A 28 14.59 4.00 2.40
N PRO A 29 14.11 2.79 2.71
CA PRO A 29 14.00 2.33 4.09
C PRO A 29 15.33 2.43 4.82
N ASP A 30 15.30 2.91 6.06
CA ASP A 30 16.49 2.93 6.91
C ASP A 30 17.01 1.51 7.14
N LYS A 31 18.29 1.26 6.81
CA LYS A 31 18.87 -0.09 6.84
C LYS A 31 18.98 -0.69 8.25
N LYS A 32 19.02 0.15 9.30
CA LYS A 32 19.06 -0.33 10.68
C LYS A 32 17.67 -0.74 11.15
N LEU A 33 16.63 0.00 10.74
CA LEU A 33 15.25 -0.31 11.07
C LEU A 33 14.68 -1.46 10.22
N TYR A 34 15.11 -1.56 8.96
CA TYR A 34 14.55 -2.46 7.94
C TYR A 34 15.64 -3.27 7.23
N PRO A 35 16.39 -4.12 7.95
CA PRO A 35 17.52 -4.87 7.38
C PRO A 35 17.11 -5.89 6.29
N GLU A 36 15.85 -6.32 6.29
CA GLU A 36 15.28 -7.20 5.26
C GLU A 36 15.05 -6.49 3.92
N PHE A 37 15.06 -5.15 3.89
CA PHE A 37 14.91 -4.42 2.64
C PHE A 37 16.23 -4.44 1.85
N HIS A 38 16.21 -5.15 0.71
CA HIS A 38 17.34 -5.27 -0.20
C HIS A 38 16.90 -5.06 -1.66
N PRO A 39 17.82 -4.74 -2.60
CA PRO A 39 17.49 -4.44 -3.99
C PRO A 39 16.60 -5.50 -4.67
N ILE A 40 16.83 -6.79 -4.40
CA ILE A 40 16.01 -7.87 -4.98
C ILE A 40 14.55 -7.79 -4.50
N LEU A 41 14.30 -7.41 -3.24
CA LEU A 41 12.95 -7.24 -2.73
C LEU A 41 12.31 -6.00 -3.34
N ARG A 42 13.08 -4.90 -3.43
CA ARG A 42 12.67 -3.67 -4.11
C ARG A 42 12.17 -3.93 -5.53
N ASP A 43 12.89 -4.76 -6.30
CA ASP A 43 12.50 -5.11 -7.68
C ASP A 43 11.30 -6.05 -7.75
N ALA A 44 11.10 -6.89 -6.73
CA ALA A 44 9.94 -7.78 -6.65
C ALA A 44 8.64 -7.01 -6.38
N MET A 45 8.68 -5.90 -5.63
CA MET A 45 7.49 -5.10 -5.28
C MET A 45 6.65 -4.67 -6.49
N PRO A 46 7.19 -3.96 -7.51
CA PRO A 46 6.39 -3.58 -8.67
C PRO A 46 5.99 -4.78 -9.53
N ALA A 47 6.77 -5.88 -9.51
CA ALA A 47 6.45 -7.09 -10.25
C ALA A 47 5.17 -7.77 -9.70
N GLU A 48 4.97 -7.78 -8.38
CA GLU A 48 3.70 -8.20 -7.75
C GLU A 48 2.52 -7.40 -8.30
N THR A 49 2.60 -6.06 -8.23
CA THR A 49 1.49 -5.18 -8.60
C THR A 49 1.14 -5.32 -10.08
N ARG A 50 2.15 -5.37 -10.96
CA ARG A 50 1.95 -5.57 -12.40
C ARG A 50 1.35 -6.93 -12.72
N ALA A 51 1.86 -8.00 -12.12
CA ALA A 51 1.32 -9.34 -12.30
C ALA A 51 -0.12 -9.46 -11.76
N PHE A 52 -0.43 -8.78 -10.65
CA PHE A 52 -1.77 -8.76 -10.08
C PHE A 52 -2.76 -8.06 -11.02
N PHE A 53 -2.39 -6.89 -11.54
CA PHE A 53 -3.23 -6.18 -12.50
C PHE A 53 -3.42 -6.99 -13.81
N ARG A 54 -2.35 -7.64 -14.28
CA ARG A 54 -2.40 -8.56 -15.43
C ARG A 54 -3.41 -9.68 -15.21
N GLU A 55 -3.37 -10.32 -14.05
CA GLU A 55 -4.29 -11.39 -13.68
C GLU A 55 -5.75 -10.90 -13.71
N LEU A 56 -6.01 -9.70 -13.16
CA LEU A 56 -7.35 -9.11 -13.22
C LEU A 56 -7.82 -8.88 -14.66
N LEU A 57 -6.94 -8.36 -15.52
CA LEU A 57 -7.27 -8.01 -16.90
C LEU A 57 -7.46 -9.26 -17.79
N VAL A 58 -6.52 -10.19 -17.74
CA VAL A 58 -6.52 -11.41 -18.58
C VAL A 58 -7.70 -12.32 -18.24
N HIS A 59 -8.02 -12.46 -16.96
CA HIS A 59 -9.12 -13.31 -16.50
C HIS A 59 -10.45 -12.56 -16.30
N ASN A 60 -10.50 -11.27 -16.66
CA ASN A 60 -11.67 -10.40 -16.50
C ASN A 60 -12.29 -10.51 -15.09
N LEU A 61 -11.41 -10.42 -14.08
CA LEU A 61 -11.82 -10.56 -12.68
C LEU A 61 -12.58 -9.31 -12.22
N PRO A 62 -13.51 -9.48 -11.27
CA PRO A 62 -14.35 -8.38 -10.83
C PRO A 62 -13.52 -7.31 -10.10
N VAL A 63 -13.86 -6.05 -10.32
CA VAL A 63 -13.13 -4.89 -9.75
C VAL A 63 -13.01 -4.92 -8.22
N ARG A 64 -13.91 -5.61 -7.51
CA ARG A 64 -13.81 -5.82 -6.05
C ARG A 64 -12.48 -6.45 -5.63
N ASN A 65 -11.85 -7.22 -6.51
CA ASN A 65 -10.56 -7.86 -6.26
C ASN A 65 -9.46 -6.83 -6.03
N VAL A 66 -9.58 -5.62 -6.58
CA VAL A 66 -8.67 -4.49 -6.30
C VAL A 66 -8.63 -4.16 -4.80
N VAL A 67 -9.76 -4.29 -4.11
CA VAL A 67 -9.88 -4.03 -2.67
C VAL A 67 -9.59 -5.29 -1.86
N HIS A 68 -10.11 -6.43 -2.29
CA HIS A 68 -9.97 -7.70 -1.59
C HIS A 68 -9.98 -8.88 -2.55
N ALA A 69 -8.88 -9.62 -2.58
CA ALA A 69 -8.71 -10.83 -3.37
C ALA A 69 -8.38 -12.03 -2.47
N ASP A 70 -8.71 -13.23 -2.93
CA ASP A 70 -8.37 -14.51 -2.30
C ASP A 70 -7.01 -15.07 -2.80
N PHE A 71 -6.25 -14.26 -3.53
CA PHE A 71 -4.93 -14.61 -4.04
C PHE A 71 -3.97 -13.43 -3.98
N ALA A 72 -2.68 -13.74 -4.05
CA ALA A 72 -1.60 -12.77 -4.26
C ALA A 72 -0.67 -13.24 -5.38
N MET A 73 0.08 -12.31 -5.96
CA MET A 73 1.08 -12.60 -7.01
C MET A 73 2.47 -12.50 -6.40
N LEU A 74 3.08 -13.65 -6.11
CA LEU A 74 4.27 -13.72 -5.27
C LEU A 74 5.42 -14.44 -5.95
N ASN A 75 6.63 -13.96 -5.71
CA ASN A 75 7.85 -14.76 -5.83
C ASN A 75 8.38 -15.10 -4.43
N GLN A 76 9.51 -15.80 -4.34
CA GLN A 76 10.06 -16.22 -3.06
C GLN A 76 10.33 -15.05 -2.11
N ARG A 77 10.87 -13.92 -2.59
CA ARG A 77 11.22 -12.77 -1.73
C ARG A 77 9.99 -12.09 -1.14
N LEU A 78 8.92 -11.95 -1.93
CA LEU A 78 7.65 -11.42 -1.43
C LEU A 78 6.97 -12.40 -0.48
N ALA A 79 7.04 -13.70 -0.76
CA ALA A 79 6.51 -14.72 0.14
C ALA A 79 7.23 -14.72 1.49
N GLU A 80 8.56 -14.61 1.49
CA GLU A 80 9.38 -14.42 2.71
C GLU A 80 8.95 -13.15 3.46
N LEU A 81 8.78 -12.02 2.75
CA LEU A 81 8.31 -10.75 3.34
C LEU A 81 6.93 -10.90 4.00
N TYR A 82 6.01 -11.64 3.36
CA TYR A 82 4.64 -11.81 3.84
C TYR A 82 4.46 -12.99 4.81
N GLY A 83 5.51 -13.78 5.05
CA GLY A 83 5.44 -14.99 5.88
C GLY A 83 4.61 -16.12 5.25
N ILE A 84 4.48 -16.13 3.92
CA ILE A 84 3.79 -17.17 3.16
C ILE A 84 4.79 -18.27 2.79
N LYS A 85 4.46 -19.52 3.15
CA LYS A 85 5.32 -20.68 2.90
C LYS A 85 5.10 -21.24 1.49
N ASP A 86 5.96 -22.17 1.09
CA ASP A 86 5.81 -23.00 -0.12
C ASP A 86 5.87 -22.25 -1.46
N VAL A 87 6.52 -21.07 -1.48
CA VAL A 87 6.83 -20.31 -2.70
C VAL A 87 8.34 -20.21 -2.86
N SER A 88 8.86 -20.73 -3.97
CA SER A 88 10.30 -20.77 -4.26
C SER A 88 10.63 -20.25 -5.66
N GLY A 89 11.80 -19.60 -5.81
CA GLY A 89 12.28 -19.04 -7.07
C GLY A 89 11.89 -17.58 -7.33
N CYS A 90 12.45 -17.03 -8.41
CA CYS A 90 12.34 -15.61 -8.77
C CYS A 90 11.04 -15.26 -9.51
N GLU A 91 10.41 -16.25 -10.14
CA GLU A 91 9.20 -16.07 -10.94
C GLU A 91 7.99 -15.74 -10.07
N VAL A 92 7.27 -14.68 -10.46
CA VAL A 92 6.01 -14.29 -9.83
C VAL A 92 4.91 -15.25 -10.27
N ARG A 93 4.18 -15.82 -9.31
CA ARG A 93 3.07 -16.74 -9.55
C ARG A 93 1.86 -16.39 -8.72
N LYS A 94 0.70 -16.84 -9.18
CA LYS A 94 -0.54 -16.77 -8.41
C LYS A 94 -0.48 -17.75 -7.25
N VAL A 95 -0.70 -17.25 -6.04
CA VAL A 95 -0.74 -18.02 -4.80
C VAL A 95 -2.09 -17.78 -4.14
N SER A 96 -2.85 -18.85 -3.90
CA SER A 96 -4.11 -18.77 -3.15
C SER A 96 -3.82 -18.45 -1.69
N LEU A 97 -4.56 -17.48 -1.14
CA LEU A 97 -4.43 -17.07 0.24
C LEU A 97 -5.41 -17.84 1.14
N PRO A 98 -5.01 -18.21 2.36
CA PRO A 98 -5.93 -18.83 3.31
C PRO A 98 -7.04 -17.85 3.73
N ALA A 99 -8.19 -18.39 4.13
CA ALA A 99 -9.30 -17.58 4.63
C ALA A 99 -8.85 -16.72 5.83
N GLY A 100 -9.23 -15.44 5.82
CA GLY A 100 -8.82 -14.46 6.84
C GLY A 100 -7.43 -13.84 6.62
N CYS A 101 -6.70 -14.21 5.57
CA CYS A 101 -5.48 -13.52 5.20
C CYS A 101 -5.79 -12.11 4.67
N GLU A 102 -5.16 -11.10 5.27
CA GLU A 102 -5.35 -9.70 4.88
C GLU A 102 -4.50 -9.30 3.68
N ARG A 103 -3.68 -10.19 3.10
CA ARG A 103 -2.69 -9.83 2.06
C ARG A 103 -3.26 -9.73 0.64
N GLY A 104 -4.56 -9.96 0.46
CA GLY A 104 -5.20 -9.88 -0.84
C GLY A 104 -5.74 -8.48 -1.17
N GLY A 105 -5.44 -7.99 -2.37
CA GLY A 105 -5.84 -6.67 -2.87
C GLY A 105 -4.65 -5.71 -3.06
N LEU A 106 -4.87 -4.52 -3.61
CA LEU A 106 -3.80 -3.56 -3.89
C LEU A 106 -3.24 -2.87 -2.64
N LEU A 107 -4.09 -2.57 -1.66
CA LEU A 107 -3.70 -1.78 -0.47
C LEU A 107 -2.72 -2.50 0.45
N THR A 108 -2.55 -3.80 0.24
CA THR A 108 -1.77 -4.71 1.08
C THR A 108 -0.44 -5.09 0.45
N GLN A 109 -0.22 -4.69 -0.80
CA GLN A 109 0.99 -4.96 -1.58
C GLN A 109 2.14 -4.07 -1.13
N ALA A 110 3.35 -4.65 -1.17
CA ALA A 110 4.57 -3.99 -0.70
C ALA A 110 4.85 -2.69 -1.46
N ALA A 111 4.61 -2.65 -2.78
CA ALA A 111 4.85 -1.44 -3.57
C ALA A 111 3.99 -0.25 -3.11
N VAL A 112 2.68 -0.48 -2.90
CA VAL A 112 1.74 0.55 -2.44
C VAL A 112 2.08 1.00 -1.01
N LEU A 113 2.40 0.05 -0.14
CA LEU A 113 2.77 0.35 1.23
C LEU A 113 4.08 1.15 1.31
N LYS A 114 5.04 0.84 0.44
CA LYS A 114 6.31 1.59 0.31
C LYS A 114 6.05 3.00 -0.20
N VAL A 115 5.38 3.17 -1.34
CA VAL A 115 5.11 4.49 -1.95
C VAL A 115 4.36 5.43 -0.99
N THR A 116 3.57 4.86 -0.07
CA THR A 116 2.82 5.62 0.95
C THR A 116 3.56 5.76 2.30
N ALA A 117 4.84 5.42 2.38
CA ALA A 117 5.68 5.54 3.57
C ALA A 117 6.75 6.64 3.43
N ASN A 118 7.32 7.08 4.57
CA ASN A 118 8.62 7.74 4.60
C ASN A 118 9.65 6.67 5.04
N GLY A 119 10.93 6.80 4.67
CA GLY A 119 11.93 5.72 4.84
C GLY A 119 12.12 5.20 6.28
N THR A 120 11.56 5.86 7.29
CA THR A 120 11.62 5.44 8.69
C THR A 120 10.28 4.92 9.23
N THR A 121 9.13 5.39 8.72
CA THR A 121 7.79 5.07 9.24
C THR A 121 6.72 5.04 8.14
N THR A 122 5.66 4.27 8.36
CA THR A 122 4.47 4.39 7.50
C THR A 122 3.74 5.71 7.78
N SER A 123 3.12 6.32 6.78
CA SER A 123 2.34 7.55 6.97
C SER A 123 0.86 7.32 6.68
N PRO A 124 0.01 7.15 7.71
CA PRO A 124 -1.43 6.99 7.53
C PRO A 124 -2.08 8.16 6.77
N VAL A 125 -1.55 9.38 6.94
CA VAL A 125 -2.04 10.58 6.26
C VAL A 125 -1.71 10.52 4.76
N LYS A 126 -0.45 10.23 4.39
CA LYS A 126 -0.07 10.07 2.97
C LYS A 126 -0.82 8.91 2.33
N ARG A 127 -0.96 7.79 3.03
CA ARG A 127 -1.72 6.63 2.54
C ARG A 127 -3.20 6.96 2.32
N GLY A 128 -3.84 7.67 3.26
CA GLY A 128 -5.21 8.14 3.10
C GLY A 128 -5.40 9.05 1.89
N ALA A 129 -4.50 10.03 1.73
CA ALA A 129 -4.49 10.92 0.57
C ALA A 129 -4.30 10.16 -0.76
N TRP A 130 -3.41 9.16 -0.78
CA TRP A 130 -3.18 8.29 -1.93
C TRP A 130 -4.43 7.48 -2.27
N VAL A 131 -5.11 6.86 -1.29
CA VAL A 131 -6.36 6.11 -1.51
C VAL A 131 -7.46 7.03 -2.07
N MET A 132 -7.63 8.21 -1.47
CA MET A 132 -8.59 9.20 -1.92
C MET A 132 -8.37 9.61 -3.38
N ARG A 133 -7.11 9.84 -3.78
CA ARG A 133 -6.75 10.22 -5.14
C ARG A 133 -6.85 9.05 -6.14
N LYS A 134 -6.24 7.91 -5.83
CA LYS A 134 -6.01 6.82 -6.79
C LYS A 134 -7.15 5.80 -6.85
N ILE A 135 -7.91 5.63 -5.77
CA ILE A 135 -8.99 4.64 -5.67
C ILE A 135 -10.36 5.31 -5.72
N LEU A 136 -10.56 6.39 -4.95
CA LEU A 136 -11.87 7.05 -4.85
C LEU A 136 -12.08 8.18 -5.88
N GLY A 137 -11.04 8.63 -6.58
CA GLY A 137 -11.12 9.74 -7.52
C GLY A 137 -11.47 11.09 -6.87
N GLN A 138 -11.22 11.23 -5.57
CA GLN A 138 -11.52 12.42 -4.77
C GLN A 138 -10.24 12.94 -4.12
N PRO A 139 -9.32 13.58 -4.87
CA PRO A 139 -8.07 14.06 -4.28
C PRO A 139 -8.35 15.01 -3.10
N PRO A 140 -7.64 14.86 -1.96
CA PRO A 140 -7.84 15.75 -0.82
C PRO A 140 -7.42 17.17 -1.19
N GLN A 141 -8.06 18.15 -0.55
CA GLN A 141 -7.66 19.55 -0.68
C GLN A 141 -6.23 19.74 -0.18
N PRO A 142 -5.44 20.64 -0.80
CA PRO A 142 -4.10 20.93 -0.33
C PRO A 142 -4.15 21.46 1.11
N PRO A 143 -3.14 21.15 1.93
CA PRO A 143 -3.08 21.66 3.30
C PRO A 143 -2.98 23.21 3.27
N PRO A 144 -3.58 23.91 4.26
CA PRO A 144 -3.40 25.34 4.40
C PRO A 144 -1.92 25.69 4.61
N PRO A 145 -1.42 26.83 4.09
CA PRO A 145 0.01 27.16 4.04
C PRO A 145 0.69 27.35 5.40
N LEU A 146 -0.07 27.48 6.50
CA LEU A 146 0.46 27.79 7.83
C LEU A 146 0.41 26.63 8.84
N VAL A 147 -0.01 25.43 8.42
CA VAL A 147 -0.13 24.29 9.34
C VAL A 147 1.17 23.48 9.35
N PRO A 148 1.87 23.34 10.50
CA PRO A 148 3.05 22.50 10.58
C PRO A 148 2.71 21.04 10.27
N ALA A 149 3.60 20.36 9.55
CA ALA A 149 3.46 18.93 9.30
C ALA A 149 3.45 18.16 10.62
N VAL A 150 2.65 17.08 10.70
CA VAL A 150 2.72 16.15 11.83
C VAL A 150 4.05 15.40 11.73
N GLU A 151 4.99 15.74 12.61
CA GLU A 151 6.25 15.02 12.72
C GLU A 151 6.03 13.66 13.40
N PRO A 152 6.45 12.55 12.76
CA PRO A 152 6.35 11.24 13.38
C PRO A 152 7.32 11.16 14.56
N ASP A 153 6.83 10.68 15.71
CA ASP A 153 7.69 10.40 16.87
C ASP A 153 8.48 9.12 16.61
N ILE A 154 9.75 9.29 16.25
CA ILE A 154 10.70 8.20 16.02
C ILE A 154 11.17 7.51 17.31
N SER A 155 10.87 8.08 18.49
CA SER A 155 11.22 7.48 19.78
C SER A 155 10.22 6.42 20.25
N GLY A 156 9.06 6.33 19.59
CA GLY A 156 8.01 5.34 19.88
C GLY A 156 7.25 5.58 21.19
N VAL A 157 7.47 6.73 21.84
CA VAL A 157 6.83 7.10 23.12
C VAL A 157 5.35 7.42 22.92
N THR A 158 4.97 7.95 21.75
CA THR A 158 3.58 8.25 21.40
C THR A 158 3.12 7.50 20.15
N THR A 159 1.91 6.94 20.19
CA THR A 159 1.33 6.31 19.00
C THR A 159 0.98 7.38 17.97
N ILE A 160 1.14 7.08 16.67
CA ILE A 160 0.74 7.97 15.56
C ILE A 160 -0.72 8.42 15.72
N ARG A 161 -1.59 7.55 16.25
CA ARG A 161 -2.98 7.88 16.55
C ARG A 161 -3.10 9.01 17.59
N ALA A 162 -2.35 8.94 18.68
CA ALA A 162 -2.34 9.97 19.71
C ALA A 162 -1.79 11.30 19.17
N GLN A 163 -0.72 11.25 18.36
CA GLN A 163 -0.16 12.43 17.70
C GLN A 163 -1.17 13.11 16.76
N LEU A 164 -1.86 12.32 15.93
CA LEU A 164 -2.90 12.83 15.03
C LEU A 164 -4.09 13.40 15.80
N GLU A 165 -4.48 12.82 16.94
CA GLU A 165 -5.57 13.35 17.76
C GLU A 165 -5.19 14.70 18.37
N LYS A 166 -3.95 14.84 18.87
CA LYS A 166 -3.41 16.14 19.32
C LYS A 166 -3.42 17.16 18.19
N HIS A 167 -2.93 16.81 17.00
CA HIS A 167 -2.91 17.71 15.85
C HIS A 167 -4.33 18.12 15.39
N ARG A 168 -5.32 17.21 15.48
CA ARG A 168 -6.72 17.50 15.15
C ARG A 168 -7.43 18.39 16.17
N SER A 169 -6.87 18.53 17.38
CA SER A 169 -7.40 19.43 18.41
C SER A 169 -6.98 20.89 18.21
N ASP A 170 -6.03 21.15 17.29
CA ASP A 170 -5.65 22.52 16.92
C ASP A 170 -6.84 23.25 16.27
N PRO A 171 -7.20 24.47 16.72
CA PRO A 171 -8.31 25.25 16.17
C PRO A 171 -8.26 25.41 14.65
N VAL A 172 -7.07 25.52 14.06
CA VAL A 172 -6.86 25.68 12.61
C VAL A 172 -7.24 24.39 11.86
N CYS A 173 -6.93 23.23 12.44
CA CYS A 173 -7.24 21.92 11.87
C CYS A 173 -8.67 21.46 12.16
N ALA A 174 -9.25 21.88 13.29
CA ALA A 174 -10.59 21.51 13.72
C ALA A 174 -11.70 22.13 12.87
N GLY A 175 -11.44 23.28 12.24
CA GLY A 175 -12.41 24.02 11.41
C GLY A 175 -12.60 23.49 9.98
N LEU A 176 -11.82 22.50 9.54
CA LEU A 176 -11.93 21.94 8.18
C LEU A 176 -13.15 20.99 8.06
N PRO A 177 -13.89 21.01 6.94
CA PRO A 177 -15.04 20.12 6.73
C PRO A 177 -14.67 18.66 6.93
N ARG A 178 -15.37 17.98 7.85
CA ARG A 178 -15.16 16.55 8.09
C ARG A 178 -15.84 15.75 6.97
N GLN A 179 -15.11 14.84 6.33
CA GLN A 179 -15.75 13.82 5.51
C GLN A 179 -16.68 12.99 6.38
N ASP A 180 -17.94 12.88 5.95
CA ASP A 180 -19.01 12.20 6.67
C ASP A 180 -18.60 10.76 7.04
N ARG A 181 -18.64 10.47 8.35
CA ARG A 181 -18.23 9.18 8.94
C ARG A 181 -19.40 8.22 9.13
N SER A 182 -20.60 8.57 8.67
CA SER A 182 -21.84 7.81 8.88
C SER A 182 -21.85 6.38 8.30
N ARG A 183 -20.84 5.98 7.52
CA ARG A 183 -20.78 4.68 6.80
C ARG A 183 -19.60 3.76 7.16
N ARG A 184 -19.08 3.77 8.40
CA ARG A 184 -18.00 2.84 8.80
C ARG A 184 -18.57 1.50 9.32
N PRO A 185 -18.23 0.34 8.71
CA PRO A 185 -18.45 -0.95 9.36
C PRO A 185 -17.47 -1.15 10.54
N ARG A 186 -17.93 -1.87 11.57
CA ARG A 186 -17.10 -2.26 12.73
C ARG A 186 -16.10 -3.33 12.28
N ALA A 187 -14.80 -3.06 12.41
CA ALA A 187 -13.74 -4.03 12.17
C ALA A 187 -13.75 -5.09 13.28
N GLY A 188 -13.92 -6.36 12.91
CA GLY A 188 -13.67 -7.51 13.77
C GLY A 188 -12.18 -7.85 13.78
N GLU A 189 -11.66 -8.26 14.94
CA GLU A 189 -10.28 -8.68 15.13
C GLU A 189 -10.04 -10.07 14.53
N LEU A 190 -9.21 -10.17 13.49
CA LEU A 190 -8.55 -11.41 13.11
C LEU A 190 -7.08 -11.10 12.83
N ARG A 191 -6.20 -11.74 13.62
CA ARG A 191 -4.77 -11.48 13.66
C ARG A 191 -4.06 -12.20 12.52
N CYS A 192 -3.49 -11.44 11.59
CA CYS A 192 -2.32 -11.86 10.81
C CYS A 192 -1.16 -10.95 11.20
N HIS A 193 -0.60 -11.16 12.40
CA HIS A 193 0.54 -10.38 12.89
C HIS A 193 1.79 -10.64 12.06
N ARG A 194 2.26 -9.62 11.35
CA ARG A 194 3.54 -8.88 11.58
C ARG A 194 3.86 -8.05 10.32
N TRP A 195 4.43 -6.86 10.52
CA TRP A 195 4.95 -5.93 9.51
C TRP A 195 3.95 -4.99 8.79
N MET A 196 3.68 -3.84 9.44
CA MET A 196 3.83 -2.45 8.96
C MET A 196 3.02 -1.48 9.87
N ALA A 197 3.47 -1.34 11.12
CA ALA A 197 3.21 -0.16 11.94
C ALA A 197 4.52 0.61 12.01
#